data_AF-A0AAW7YK43-F1
#
_entry.id   AF-A0AAW7YK43-F1
#
_cell.length_a   1.000
_cell.length_b   1.000
_cell.length_c   1.000
_cell.angle_alpha   90.00
_cell.angle_beta   90.00
_cell.angle_gamma   90.00
#
_symmetry.space_group_name_H-M   'P 1'
#
loop_
_entity.id
_entity.type
_entity.pdbx_description
1 polymer ?
#
loop_
_entity_poly.entity_id
_entity_poly.type
_entity_poly.pdbx_seq_one_letter_code
_entity_poly.pdbx_strand_id
1 'polypeptide(L)' 'METILHIPWKTQLDKVDVWFQDEARFGQQNTTTRVWATKGTRPRVVRQQQFEYAYLFGAICPATGATEAIISPLSNSDA' A
#
# COMPACT_ATOMS: atom_id res chain seq x y z
N MET A 1 16.61 -6.46 12.41
CA MET A 1 17.63 -5.82 13.27
C MET A 1 19.05 -5.90 12.68
N GLU A 2 19.23 -6.27 11.41
CA GLU A 2 20.55 -6.32 10.76
C GLU A 2 21.04 -4.94 10.26
N THR A 3 20.14 -3.97 10.10
CA THR A 3 20.44 -2.62 9.58
C THR A 3 21.36 -1.79 10.49
N ILE A 4 21.40 -2.08 11.80
CA ILE A 4 22.33 -1.43 12.73
C ILE A 4 23.79 -1.63 12.34
N LEU A 5 24.13 -2.72 11.64
CA LEU A 5 25.49 -3.04 11.23
C LEU A 5 26.03 -2.10 10.14
N HIS A 6 25.16 -1.37 9.44
CA HIS A 6 25.55 -0.44 8.37
C HIS A 6 25.69 1.01 8.86
N ILE A 7 25.38 1.28 10.12
CA ILE A 7 25.58 2.62 10.69
C ILE A 7 27.09 2.88 10.75
N PRO A 8 27.60 3.98 10.15
CA PRO A 8 29.00 4.31 10.23
C PRO A 8 29.47 4.37 11.69
N TRP A 9 30.59 3.74 12.01
CA TRP A 9 31.06 3.57 13.40
C TRP A 9 31.24 4.87 14.20
N LYS A 10 31.39 6.00 13.51
CA LYS A 10 31.53 7.34 14.10
C LYS A 10 30.18 8.01 14.44
N THR A 11 29.06 7.45 14.01
CA THR A 11 27.72 8.01 14.23
C THR A 11 27.16 7.44 15.53
N GLN A 12 26.80 8.34 16.45
CA GLN A 12 26.14 7.95 17.70
C GLN A 12 24.68 7.55 17.42
N LEU A 13 24.18 6.53 18.13
CA LEU A 13 22.84 5.97 17.89
C LEU A 13 21.70 6.96 18.20
N ASP A 14 21.92 7.89 19.11
CA ASP A 14 20.99 8.97 19.44
C ASP A 14 20.81 9.99 18.29
N LYS A 15 21.67 9.94 17.27
CA LYS A 15 21.59 10.75 16.05
C LYS A 15 21.07 9.99 14.84
N VAL A 16 20.51 8.79 15.05
CA VAL A 16 19.97 7.94 13.98
C VAL A 16 18.47 7.83 14.14
N ASP A 17 17.74 8.34 13.15
CA ASP A 17 16.30 8.12 13.05
C ASP A 17 16.01 6.78 12.36
N VAL A 18 15.13 5.99 12.97
CA VAL A 18 14.67 4.72 12.40
C VAL A 18 13.31 4.94 11.73
N TRP A 19 13.30 4.79 10.41
CA TRP A 19 12.10 4.91 9.59
C TRP A 19 11.57 3.54 9.19
N PHE A 20 10.26 3.39 9.27
CA PHE A 20 9.52 2.22 8.80
C PHE A 20 8.77 2.61 7.53
N GLN A 21 8.99 1.88 6.45
CA GLN A 21 8.35 2.12 5.17
C GLN A 21 7.45 0.93 4.81
N ASP A 22 6.31 1.22 4.18
CA ASP A 22 5.45 0.21 3.56
C ASP A 22 4.80 0.72 2.26
N GLU A 23 4.28 -0.21 1.47
CA GLU A 23 3.56 0.03 0.23
C GLU A 23 2.11 -0.44 0.34
N ALA A 24 1.16 0.42 -0.03
CA ALA A 24 -0.25 0.09 -0.06
C ALA A 24 -0.87 0.43 -1.42
N ARG A 25 -1.70 -0.48 -1.94
CA ARG A 25 -2.46 -0.26 -3.17
C ARG A 25 -3.86 0.24 -2.84
N PHE A 26 -4.23 1.39 -3.41
CA PHE A 26 -5.55 2.00 -3.28
C PHE A 26 -6.26 2.00 -4.62
N GLY A 27 -7.48 1.46 -4.67
CA GLY A 27 -8.29 1.44 -5.88
C GLY A 27 -9.75 1.12 -5.54
N GLN A 28 -10.68 1.59 -6.38
CA GLN A 28 -12.09 1.31 -6.17
C GLN A 28 -12.42 -0.11 -6.63
N GLN A 29 -12.72 -1.00 -5.68
CA GLN A 29 -13.21 -2.33 -6.00
C GLN A 29 -14.73 -2.34 -6.10
N ASN A 30 -15.25 -2.58 -7.30
CA ASN A 30 -16.69 -2.72 -7.49
C ASN A 30 -17.21 -3.99 -6.80
N THR A 31 -18.38 -3.86 -6.16
CA THR A 31 -19.08 -4.96 -5.49
C THR A 31 -20.25 -5.40 -6.36
N THR A 32 -20.48 -6.72 -6.46
CA THR A 32 -21.69 -7.24 -7.11
C THR A 32 -22.90 -6.97 -6.22
N THR A 33 -23.82 -6.13 -6.68
CA THR A 33 -25.04 -5.79 -5.94
C THR A 33 -26.20 -6.74 -6.28
N ARG A 34 -27.30 -6.63 -5.54
CA ARG A 34 -28.52 -7.38 -5.84
C ARG A 34 -29.10 -6.92 -7.19
N VAL A 35 -29.48 -7.88 -8.03
CA VAL A 35 -30.10 -7.63 -9.34
C VAL A 35 -31.53 -8.18 -9.36
N TRP A 36 -32.41 -7.47 -10.06
CA TRP A 36 -33.75 -7.98 -10.37
C TRP A 36 -33.67 -8.99 -11.50
N ALA A 37 -34.44 -10.07 -11.39
CA ALA A 37 -34.52 -11.10 -12.42
C ALA A 37 -35.94 -11.70 -12.47
N THR A 38 -36.32 -12.23 -13.62
CA THR A 38 -37.60 -12.90 -13.81
C THR A 38 -37.74 -14.08 -12.85
N LYS A 39 -38.92 -14.24 -12.25
CA LYS A 39 -39.20 -15.36 -11.33
C LYS A 39 -38.92 -16.70 -12.03
N GLY A 40 -38.22 -17.61 -11.35
CA GLY A 40 -37.83 -18.91 -11.89
C GLY A 40 -36.53 -18.91 -12.69
N THR A 41 -35.84 -17.78 -12.81
CA THR A 41 -34.55 -17.69 -13.51
C THR A 41 -33.37 -17.58 -12.53
N ARG A 42 -32.18 -18.00 -12.97
CA ARG A 42 -30.93 -17.84 -12.23
C ARG A 42 -30.04 -16.78 -12.90
N PRO A 43 -30.11 -15.50 -12.48
CA PRO A 43 -29.28 -14.46 -13.07
C PRO A 43 -27.80 -14.71 -12.79
N ARG A 44 -26.96 -14.52 -13.80
CA ARG A 44 -25.49 -14.54 -13.67
C ARG A 44 -24.98 -13.11 -13.87
N VAL A 45 -24.33 -12.56 -12.86
CA VAL A 45 -23.74 -11.23 -12.92
C VAL A 45 -22.23 -11.37 -12.98
N VAL A 46 -21.61 -10.65 -13.90
CA VAL A 46 -20.14 -10.57 -13.99
C VAL A 46 -19.67 -9.60 -12.91
N ARG A 47 -18.80 -10.07 -12.02
CA ARG A 47 -18.08 -9.19 -11.12
C ARG A 47 -16.98 -8.50 -11.93
N GLN A 48 -17.07 -7.18 -12.06
CA GLN A 48 -15.99 -6.41 -12.67
C GLN A 48 -14.74 -6.51 -11.78
N GLN A 49 -13.68 -7.11 -12.30
CA GLN A 49 -12.38 -7.25 -11.63
C GLN A 49 -11.34 -6.25 -12.15
N GLN A 50 -11.66 -5.49 -13.20
CA GLN A 50 -10.81 -4.41 -13.69
C GLN A 50 -11.11 -3.14 -12.88
N PHE A 51 -10.09 -2.65 -12.19
CA PHE A 51 -10.14 -1.42 -11.42
C PHE A 51 -8.84 -0.64 -11.62
N GLU A 52 -8.97 0.68 -11.62
CA GLU A 52 -7.82 1.58 -11.54
C GLU A 52 -7.31 1.57 -10.10
N TYR A 53 -5.98 1.68 -9.96
CA TYR A 53 -5.32 1.71 -8.68
C TYR A 53 -4.15 2.70 -8.72
N ALA A 54 -3.83 3.24 -7.55
CA ALA A 54 -2.61 3.98 -7.27
C ALA A 54 -1.89 3.29 -6.11
N TYR A 55 -0.58 3.47 -6.06
CA TYR A 55 0.28 3.02 -4.98
C TYR A 55 0.59 4.19 -4.05
N LEU A 56 0.46 3.94 -2.76
CA LEU A 56 0.92 4.83 -1.70
C LEU A 56 2.15 4.20 -1.07
N PHE A 57 3.27 4.91 -1.14
CA PHE A 57 4.48 4.58 -0.39
C PHE A 57 4.54 5.51 0.80
N GLY A 58 4.50 4.97 2.01
CA GLY A 58 4.54 5.75 3.24
C GLY A 58 5.76 5.37 4.06
N ALA A 59 6.36 6.34 4.72
CA ALA A 59 7.39 6.14 5.72
C ALA A 59 7.07 6.92 7.00
N ILE A 60 7.31 6.30 8.15
CA ILE A 60 7.10 6.90 9.47
C ILE A 60 8.32 6.69 10.36
N CYS A 61 8.69 7.73 11.13
CA CYS A 61 9.60 7.62 12.26
C CYS A 61 8.79 7.55 13.57
N PRO A 62 8.71 6.39 14.24
CA PRO A 62 7.91 6.25 15.47
C PRO A 62 8.41 7.10 16.63
N ALA A 63 9.71 7.42 16.65
CA ALA A 63 10.31 8.21 17.72
C ALA A 63 9.88 9.69 17.68
N THR A 64 9.72 10.25 16.48
CA THR A 64 9.40 11.67 16.28
C THR A 64 7.96 11.90 15.81
N GLY A 65 7.30 10.85 15.30
CA GLY A 65 6.01 10.95 14.64
C GLY A 65 6.07 11.56 13.24
N ALA A 66 7.27 11.84 12.71
CA ALA A 66 7.44 12.36 11.37
C ALA A 66 6.96 11.34 10.33
N THR A 67 6.26 11.81 9.30
CA THR A 67 5.65 10.98 8.26
C THR A 67 5.85 11.60 6.90
N GLU A 68 6.26 10.78 5.94
CA GLU A 68 6.43 11.16 4.54
C GLU A 68 5.71 10.15 3.65
N ALA A 69 5.09 10.61 2.55
CA ALA A 69 4.38 9.73 1.65
C ALA A 69 4.39 10.20 0.19
N ILE A 70 4.38 9.25 -0.73
CA ILE A 70 4.33 9.50 -2.18
C ILE A 70 3.23 8.63 -2.80
N ILE A 71 2.43 9.24 -3.68
CA ILE A 71 1.43 8.55 -4.50
C ILE A 71 2.01 8.34 -5.90
N SER A 72 2.00 7.10 -6.39
CA SER A 72 2.49 6.74 -7.72
C SER A 72 1.44 5.91 -8.48
N PRO A 73 1.24 6.16 -9.79
CA PRO A 73 0.35 5.33 -10.61
C PRO A 73 0.94 3.94 -10.90
N LEU A 74 2.26 3.79 -10.80
CA LEU A 74 2.98 2.57 -11.12
C LEU A 74 3.90 2.18 -9.96
N SER A 75 3.98 0.88 -9.68
CA SER A 75 4.98 0.29 -8.80
C SER A 75 5.81 -0.66 -9.67
N ASN A 76 7.09 -0.38 -9.83
CA ASN A 76 8.01 -1.23 -10.56
C ASN A 76 9.12 -1.64 -9.60
N SER A 77 9.37 -2.94 -9.49
CA SER A 77 10.64 -3.44 -8.97
C SER A 77 11.46 -3.81 -10.19
N ASP A 78 12.56 -3.10 -10.46
CA ASP A 78 13.55 -3.64 -11.38
C ASP A 78 14.04 -4.98 -10.79
N ALA A 79 13.91 -6.05 -11.58
CA ALA A 79 14.20 -7.43 -11.18
C ALA A 79 15.68 -7.80 -11.38
#